data_AF-A0A8W8IXW2-F1
#
_entry.id   AF-A0A8W8IXW2-F1
#
_cell.length_a   1.000
_cell.length_b   1.000
_cell.length_c   1.000
_cell.angle_alpha   90.00
_cell.angle_beta   90.00
_cell.angle_gamma   90.00
#
_symmetry.space_group_name_H-M   'P 1'
#
loop_
_entity.id
_entity.type
_entity.pdbx_description
1 polymer ?
#
loop_
_entity_poly.entity_id
_entity_poly.type
_entity_poly.pdbx_seq_one_letter_code
_entity_poly.pdbx_strand_id
1 'polypeptide(L)'
;ELRTVVLNNNGLVTLPKSLCNWQQLMDVMLNDNNFICSCSNSWLQSYRGWDTPQTQQHVKKLKCHRPNNPDDFLIKDYDFSRLSCMSLGSAVSTKSRVLVGLIAATLTLLALSVILFIVRYRKRLVFRYRQFKYRRHTDSAFTIEPKYSDLSTNGDLHGDTPNTRDKANLLT
;
A
#
# COMPACT_ATOMS: atom_id res chain seq x y z
N GLU A 1 -18.98 -39.26 16.92
CA GLU A 1 -19.56 -38.09 16.23
C GLU A 1 -20.48 -37.35 17.17
N LEU A 2 -20.55 -36.01 17.08
CA LEU A 2 -21.42 -35.20 17.92
C LEU A 2 -22.83 -35.16 17.31
N ARG A 3 -23.85 -35.56 18.08
CA ARG A 3 -25.26 -35.61 17.63
C ARG A 3 -26.17 -34.65 18.40
N THR A 4 -25.79 -34.31 19.62
CA THR A 4 -26.61 -33.51 20.53
C THR A 4 -25.75 -32.41 21.14
N VAL A 5 -26.29 -31.19 21.18
CA VAL A 5 -25.68 -30.04 21.84
C VAL A 5 -26.69 -29.44 22.82
N VAL A 6 -26.31 -29.43 24.09
CA VAL A 6 -27.12 -28.86 25.18
C VAL A 6 -26.32 -27.72 25.79
N LEU A 7 -26.72 -26.49 25.49
CA LEU A 7 -26.11 -25.25 25.97
C LEU A 7 -27.16 -24.28 26.54
N ASN A 8 -28.34 -24.78 26.91
CA ASN A 8 -29.37 -23.95 27.53
C ASN A 8 -28.92 -23.44 28.90
N ASN A 9 -29.42 -22.28 29.33
CA ASN A 9 -29.11 -21.71 30.65
C ASN A 9 -27.61 -21.48 30.92
N ASN A 10 -26.87 -20.98 29.93
CA ASN A 10 -25.42 -20.72 30.04
C ASN A 10 -25.06 -19.23 29.99
N GLY A 11 -26.06 -18.34 29.94
CA GLY A 11 -25.80 -16.89 29.83
C GLY A 11 -25.04 -16.50 28.54
N LEU A 12 -25.12 -17.32 27.50
CA LEU A 12 -24.41 -17.08 26.25
C LEU A 12 -24.94 -15.82 25.57
N VAL A 13 -24.02 -14.92 25.23
CA VAL A 13 -24.32 -13.65 24.54
C VAL A 13 -24.20 -13.81 23.03
N THR A 14 -23.24 -14.63 22.58
CA THR A 14 -22.97 -14.90 21.18
C THR A 14 -22.61 -16.36 20.97
N LEU A 15 -22.97 -16.93 19.82
CA LEU A 15 -22.61 -18.29 19.46
C LEU A 15 -22.03 -18.32 18.03
N PRO A 16 -20.72 -18.63 17.86
CA PRO A 16 -20.13 -18.67 16.54
C PRO A 16 -20.61 -19.89 15.75
N LYS A 17 -21.03 -19.66 14.50
CA LYS A 17 -21.43 -20.74 13.57
C LYS A 17 -20.32 -21.76 13.33
N SER A 18 -19.05 -21.36 13.48
CA SER A 18 -17.89 -22.23 13.30
C SER A 18 -17.56 -23.15 14.48
N LEU A 19 -18.30 -23.05 15.61
CA LEU A 19 -18.00 -23.84 16.81
C LEU A 19 -18.03 -25.36 16.56
N CYS A 20 -18.98 -25.82 15.74
CA CYS A 20 -19.10 -27.23 15.37
C CYS A 20 -19.83 -27.37 14.01
N ASN A 21 -19.92 -28.60 13.51
CA ASN A 21 -20.74 -28.89 12.33
C ASN A 21 -22.23 -29.01 12.71
N TRP A 22 -22.89 -27.87 12.86
CA TRP A 22 -24.31 -27.80 13.25
C TRP A 22 -25.25 -28.59 12.33
N GLN A 23 -24.87 -28.84 11.07
CA GLN A 23 -25.71 -29.57 10.11
C GLN A 23 -25.86 -31.07 10.43
N GLN A 24 -24.94 -31.63 11.22
CA GLN A 24 -24.96 -33.04 11.61
C GLN A 24 -25.66 -33.29 12.95
N LEU A 25 -26.07 -32.23 13.65
CA LEU A 25 -26.75 -32.33 14.93
C LEU A 25 -28.21 -32.73 14.73
N MET A 26 -28.66 -33.64 15.56
CA MET A 26 -30.04 -34.11 15.63
C MET A 26 -30.84 -33.33 16.68
N ASP A 27 -30.17 -32.89 17.75
CA ASP A 27 -30.80 -32.19 18.86
C ASP A 27 -29.93 -31.03 19.36
N VAL A 28 -30.56 -29.87 19.52
CA VAL A 28 -29.90 -28.61 19.85
C VAL A 28 -30.78 -27.81 20.80
N MET A 29 -30.27 -27.58 22.01
CA MET A 29 -30.93 -26.80 23.06
C MET A 29 -30.11 -25.56 23.38
N LEU A 30 -30.58 -24.39 22.93
CA LEU A 30 -29.93 -23.09 23.14
C LEU A 30 -30.80 -22.09 23.93
N ASN A 31 -32.00 -22.50 24.38
CA ASN A 31 -32.92 -21.64 25.12
C ASN A 31 -32.32 -21.12 26.43
N ASP A 32 -32.93 -20.09 27.00
CA ASP A 32 -32.51 -19.51 28.28
C ASP A 32 -31.06 -18.98 28.27
N ASN A 33 -30.66 -18.37 27.15
CA ASN A 33 -29.40 -17.65 27.02
C ASN A 33 -29.67 -16.16 26.73
N ASN A 34 -28.69 -15.30 26.98
CA ASN A 34 -28.82 -13.86 26.82
C ASN A 34 -28.31 -13.39 25.44
N PHE A 35 -28.78 -14.02 24.37
CA PHE A 35 -28.27 -13.74 23.03
C PHE A 35 -28.53 -12.28 22.63
N ILE A 36 -27.53 -11.62 22.06
CA ILE A 36 -27.73 -10.30 21.46
C ILE A 36 -28.27 -10.45 20.04
N CYS A 37 -29.31 -9.70 19.67
CA CYS A 37 -29.83 -9.62 18.30
C CYS A 37 -28.86 -8.84 17.39
N SER A 38 -27.71 -9.44 17.10
CA SER A 38 -26.64 -8.86 16.28
C SER A 38 -26.26 -9.79 15.11
N CYS A 39 -25.41 -9.29 14.22
CA CYS A 39 -24.92 -10.01 13.06
C CYS A 39 -24.20 -11.32 13.39
N SER A 40 -23.58 -11.45 14.57
CA SER A 40 -22.89 -12.68 14.97
C SER A 40 -23.86 -13.83 15.24
N ASN A 41 -25.11 -13.52 15.61
CA ASN A 41 -26.14 -14.48 15.97
C ASN A 41 -27.24 -14.63 14.90
N SER A 42 -27.19 -13.85 13.81
CA SER A 42 -28.22 -13.89 12.75
C SER A 42 -28.35 -15.26 12.08
N TRP A 43 -27.29 -16.06 12.06
CA TRP A 43 -27.31 -17.41 11.53
C TRP A 43 -28.26 -18.33 12.31
N LEU A 44 -28.52 -18.06 13.60
CA LEU A 44 -29.45 -18.83 14.41
C LEU A 44 -30.88 -18.74 13.86
N GLN A 45 -31.26 -17.64 13.23
CA GLN A 45 -32.58 -17.52 12.58
C GLN A 45 -32.74 -18.50 11.40
N SER A 46 -31.66 -18.73 10.65
CA SER A 46 -31.66 -19.51 9.40
C SER A 46 -31.12 -20.93 9.56
N TYR A 47 -30.93 -21.39 10.80
CA TYR A 47 -30.45 -22.73 11.08
C TYR A 47 -31.56 -23.76 10.80
N ARG A 48 -31.34 -24.60 9.77
CA ARG A 48 -32.30 -25.63 9.33
C ARG A 48 -32.59 -26.73 10.37
N GLY A 49 -31.75 -26.88 11.39
CA GLY A 49 -31.97 -27.89 12.42
C GLY A 49 -33.24 -27.67 13.24
N TRP A 50 -33.78 -26.43 13.26
CA TRP A 50 -35.00 -26.05 13.96
C TRP A 50 -36.29 -26.69 13.45
N ASP A 51 -36.30 -27.20 12.22
CA ASP A 51 -37.49 -27.78 11.62
C ASP A 51 -37.79 -29.20 12.16
N THR A 52 -36.87 -29.77 12.95
CA THR A 52 -37.03 -31.11 13.53
C THR A 52 -37.99 -31.12 14.73
N PRO A 53 -38.81 -32.18 14.90
CA PRO A 53 -39.75 -32.27 16.03
C PRO A 53 -39.12 -32.07 17.41
N GLN A 54 -37.87 -32.53 17.57
CA GLN A 54 -37.10 -32.45 18.81
C GLN A 54 -36.76 -31.00 19.17
N THR A 55 -36.35 -30.19 18.19
CA THR A 55 -35.86 -28.83 18.43
C THR A 55 -36.93 -27.75 18.29
N GLN A 56 -38.07 -28.06 17.67
CA GLN A 56 -39.19 -27.11 17.49
C GLN A 56 -39.68 -26.49 18.81
N GLN A 57 -39.64 -27.24 19.92
CA GLN A 57 -40.02 -26.69 21.22
C GLN A 57 -38.98 -25.73 21.78
N HIS A 58 -37.70 -25.98 21.51
CA HIS A 58 -36.58 -25.17 21.97
C HIS A 58 -36.47 -23.86 21.19
N VAL A 59 -36.62 -23.90 19.86
CA VAL A 59 -36.57 -22.69 19.02
C VAL A 59 -37.71 -21.71 19.32
N LYS A 60 -38.90 -22.20 19.70
CA LYS A 60 -40.03 -21.35 20.11
C LYS A 60 -39.75 -20.51 21.37
N LYS A 61 -38.76 -20.91 22.17
CA LYS A 61 -38.32 -20.20 23.38
C LYS A 61 -36.99 -19.46 23.18
N LEU A 62 -36.37 -19.61 22.00
CA LEU A 62 -35.09 -19.02 21.70
C LEU A 62 -35.26 -17.53 21.40
N LYS A 63 -34.81 -16.71 22.35
CA LYS A 63 -34.92 -15.26 22.31
C LYS A 63 -33.56 -14.61 22.10
N CYS A 64 -33.59 -13.37 21.64
CA CYS A 64 -32.47 -12.46 21.68
C CYS A 64 -32.93 -11.10 22.18
N HIS A 65 -32.03 -10.32 22.77
CA HIS A 65 -32.28 -8.97 23.24
C HIS A 65 -31.48 -7.95 22.44
N ARG A 66 -31.95 -6.70 22.39
CA ARG A 66 -31.17 -5.57 21.82
C ARG A 66 -30.50 -4.80 22.96
N PRO A 67 -29.24 -4.36 22.83
CA PRO A 67 -28.65 -3.44 23.80
C PRO A 67 -29.52 -2.19 23.90
N ASN A 68 -29.79 -1.73 25.13
CA ASN A 68 -30.65 -0.59 25.44
C ASN A 68 -32.15 -0.80 25.14
N ASN A 69 -32.58 -2.02 24.83
CA ASN A 69 -33.99 -2.38 24.75
C ASN A 69 -34.30 -3.42 25.83
N PRO A 70 -35.28 -3.17 26.73
CA PRO A 70 -35.70 -4.14 27.74
C PRO A 70 -36.47 -5.34 27.15
N ASP A 71 -36.97 -5.23 25.92
CA ASP A 71 -37.78 -6.28 25.31
C ASP A 71 -36.93 -7.37 24.66
N ASP A 72 -37.37 -8.62 24.88
CA ASP A 72 -36.86 -9.79 24.19
C ASP A 72 -37.61 -10.01 22.87
N PHE A 73 -36.88 -10.45 21.85
CA PHE A 73 -37.41 -10.83 20.56
C PHE A 73 -37.17 -12.32 20.32
N LEU A 74 -38.16 -13.03 19.77
CA LEU A 74 -37.92 -14.38 19.28
C LEU A 74 -36.92 -14.32 18.12
N ILE A 75 -35.89 -15.16 18.16
CA ILE A 75 -34.84 -15.18 17.13
C ILE A 75 -35.43 -15.42 15.74
N LYS A 76 -36.49 -16.25 15.63
CA LYS A 76 -37.12 -16.54 14.33
C LYS A 76 -37.80 -15.29 13.73
N ASP A 77 -38.41 -14.46 14.57
CA ASP A 77 -39.29 -13.37 14.15
C ASP A 77 -38.53 -12.04 14.01
N TYR A 78 -37.30 -11.98 14.51
CA TYR A 78 -36.49 -10.77 14.46
C TYR A 78 -35.97 -10.49 13.04
N ASP A 79 -36.17 -9.26 12.55
CA ASP A 79 -35.69 -8.84 11.23
C ASP A 79 -34.20 -8.47 11.28
N PHE A 80 -33.33 -9.46 11.06
CA PHE A 80 -31.88 -9.26 10.98
C PHE A 80 -31.46 -8.47 9.72
N SER A 81 -32.33 -8.30 8.72
CA SER A 81 -32.00 -7.55 7.49
C SER A 81 -31.83 -6.06 7.74
N ARG A 82 -32.45 -5.54 8.81
CA ARG A 82 -32.29 -4.16 9.28
C ARG A 82 -30.92 -3.91 9.90
N LEU A 83 -30.19 -4.95 10.27
CA LEU A 83 -28.84 -4.80 10.76
C LEU A 83 -27.91 -4.62 9.56
N SER A 84 -27.17 -3.51 9.53
CA SER A 84 -26.11 -3.28 8.54
C SER A 84 -24.90 -4.16 8.86
N CYS A 85 -25.04 -5.47 8.64
CA CYS A 85 -24.00 -6.46 8.89
C CYS A 85 -22.88 -6.31 7.86
N MET A 86 -21.91 -5.45 8.15
CA MET A 86 -20.61 -5.53 7.50
C MET A 86 -20.02 -6.89 7.85
N SER A 87 -19.69 -7.69 6.84
CA SER A 87 -19.03 -8.97 7.02
C SER A 87 -17.58 -8.76 7.49
N LEU A 88 -17.39 -8.25 8.71
CA LEU A 88 -16.12 -8.24 9.42
C LEU A 88 -15.85 -9.68 9.88
N GLY A 89 -15.42 -10.55 8.97
CA GLY A 89 -14.92 -11.88 9.32
C GLY A 89 -15.30 -13.04 8.41
N SER A 90 -16.33 -12.91 7.56
CA SER A 90 -16.85 -14.05 6.77
C SER A 90 -16.74 -13.90 5.26
N ALA A 91 -15.98 -12.91 4.77
CA ALA A 91 -15.76 -12.69 3.33
C ALA A 91 -14.27 -12.75 2.92
N VAL A 92 -13.42 -13.48 3.65
CA VAL A 92 -12.26 -14.11 2.98
C VAL A 92 -12.76 -15.38 2.29
N SER A 93 -13.67 -15.17 1.34
CA SER A 93 -13.92 -16.12 0.26
C SER A 93 -12.56 -16.45 -0.37
N THR A 94 -12.36 -17.69 -0.81
CA THR A 94 -11.13 -18.12 -1.49
C THR A 94 -10.75 -17.21 -2.67
N LYS A 95 -11.74 -16.49 -3.23
CA LYS A 95 -11.57 -15.42 -4.24
C LYS A 95 -10.85 -14.17 -3.71
N SER A 96 -10.98 -13.84 -2.44
CA SER A 96 -10.33 -12.69 -1.78
C SER A 96 -8.83 -12.93 -1.55
N ARG A 97 -8.38 -14.19 -1.40
CA ARG A 97 -6.94 -14.50 -1.33
C ARG A 97 -6.21 -14.17 -2.62
N VAL A 98 -6.87 -14.42 -3.76
CA VAL A 98 -6.37 -14.04 -5.09
C VAL A 98 -6.32 -12.52 -5.22
N LEU A 99 -7.36 -11.80 -4.79
CA LEU A 99 -7.41 -10.35 -4.85
C LEU A 99 -6.31 -9.68 -3.99
N VAL A 100 -6.09 -10.15 -2.78
CA VAL A 100 -5.00 -9.66 -1.90
C VAL A 100 -3.64 -9.95 -2.52
N GLY A 101 -3.44 -11.13 -3.08
CA GLY A 101 -2.22 -11.47 -3.82
C GLY A 101 -1.97 -10.55 -5.01
N LEU A 102 -3.01 -10.24 -5.79
CA LEU A 102 -2.91 -9.32 -6.93
C LEU A 102 -2.54 -7.90 -6.49
N ILE A 103 -3.16 -7.37 -5.43
CA ILE A 103 -2.84 -6.03 -4.91
C ILE A 103 -1.40 -5.97 -4.39
N ALA A 104 -0.95 -7.00 -3.66
CA ALA A 104 0.43 -7.06 -3.19
C ALA A 104 1.44 -7.14 -4.35
N ALA A 105 1.13 -7.94 -5.38
CA ALA A 105 1.98 -8.07 -6.57
C ALA A 105 2.05 -6.76 -7.38
N THR A 106 0.95 -6.03 -7.54
CA THR A 106 0.95 -4.74 -8.26
C THR A 106 1.73 -3.68 -7.48
N LEU A 107 1.55 -3.60 -6.15
CA LEU A 107 2.30 -2.65 -5.32
C LEU A 107 3.80 -2.91 -5.32
N THR A 108 4.21 -4.19 -5.29
CA THR A 108 5.63 -4.56 -5.36
C THR A 108 6.26 -4.25 -6.71
N LEU A 109 5.55 -4.54 -7.82
CA LEU A 109 6.00 -4.17 -9.17
C LEU A 109 6.11 -2.66 -9.36
N LEU A 110 5.14 -1.90 -8.86
CA LEU A 110 5.18 -0.44 -8.90
C LEU A 110 6.37 0.11 -8.12
N ALA A 111 6.61 -0.38 -6.90
CA ALA A 111 7.76 0.03 -6.10
C ALA A 111 9.10 -0.26 -6.82
N LEU A 112 9.26 -1.46 -7.40
CA LEU A 112 10.46 -1.83 -8.16
C LEU A 112 10.67 -0.93 -9.38
N SER A 113 9.61 -0.61 -10.12
CA SER A 113 9.69 0.28 -11.28
C SER A 113 10.13 1.69 -10.89
N VAL A 114 9.62 2.23 -9.78
CA VAL A 114 10.02 3.54 -9.23
C VAL A 114 11.48 3.52 -8.79
N ILE A 115 11.93 2.47 -8.10
CA ILE A 115 13.34 2.33 -7.69
C ILE A 115 14.26 2.31 -8.92
N LEU A 116 13.92 1.52 -9.94
CA LEU A 116 14.70 1.47 -11.18
C LEU A 116 14.72 2.81 -11.90
N PHE A 117 13.59 3.51 -11.94
CA PHE A 117 13.51 4.85 -12.51
C PHE A 117 14.43 5.82 -11.78
N ILE A 118 14.41 5.85 -10.45
CA ILE A 118 15.30 6.69 -9.62
C ILE A 118 16.77 6.34 -9.90
N VAL A 119 17.15 5.06 -9.92
CA VAL A 119 18.53 4.63 -10.20
C VAL A 119 18.97 5.05 -11.61
N ARG A 120 18.13 4.85 -12.62
CA ARG A 120 18.40 5.26 -14.01
C ARG A 120 18.54 6.78 -14.12
N TYR A 121 17.66 7.52 -13.45
CA TYR A 121 17.71 8.97 -13.39
C TYR A 121 19.00 9.48 -12.74
N ARG A 122 19.38 8.92 -11.58
CA ARG A 122 20.66 9.23 -10.92
C ARG A 122 21.86 8.91 -11.81
N LYS A 123 21.89 7.75 -12.46
CA LYS A 123 22.96 7.39 -13.41
C LYS A 123 23.04 8.37 -14.58
N ARG A 124 21.91 8.75 -15.17
CA ARG A 124 21.84 9.71 -16.27
C ARG A 124 22.29 11.11 -15.84
N LEU A 125 21.92 11.54 -14.63
CA LEU A 125 22.39 12.79 -14.05
C LEU A 125 23.88 12.77 -13.79
N VAL A 126 24.42 11.70 -13.20
CA VAL A 126 25.88 11.56 -12.99
C VAL A 126 26.63 11.54 -14.32
N PHE A 127 26.10 10.84 -15.33
CA PHE A 127 26.68 10.82 -16.67
C PHE A 127 26.70 12.24 -17.29
N ARG A 128 25.57 12.95 -17.26
CA ARG A 128 25.50 14.34 -17.75
C ARG A 128 26.41 15.27 -16.94
N TYR A 129 26.41 15.16 -15.62
CA TYR A 129 27.28 15.95 -14.73
C TYR A 129 28.77 15.70 -15.03
N ARG A 130 29.17 14.43 -15.23
CA ARG A 130 30.52 14.09 -15.68
C ARG A 130 30.83 14.74 -17.03
N GLN A 131 29.92 14.62 -18.01
CA GLN A 131 30.10 15.23 -19.32
C GLN A 131 30.26 16.76 -19.26
N PHE A 132 29.49 17.45 -18.41
CA PHE A 132 29.65 18.89 -18.16
C PHE A 132 30.98 19.21 -17.47
N LYS A 133 31.42 18.41 -16.50
CA LYS A 133 32.73 18.59 -15.84
C LYS A 133 33.90 18.38 -16.81
N TYR A 134 33.84 17.38 -17.70
CA TYR A 134 34.87 17.16 -18.72
C TYR A 134 34.93 18.29 -19.75
N ARG A 135 33.78 18.84 -20.19
CA ARG A 135 33.76 20.02 -21.08
C ARG A 135 34.37 21.27 -20.45
N ARG A 136 34.22 21.48 -19.14
CA ARG A 136 34.78 22.67 -18.47
C ARG A 136 36.31 22.65 -18.39
N HIS A 137 36.92 21.47 -18.31
CA HIS A 137 38.38 21.33 -18.27
C HIS A 137 39.04 21.44 -19.66
N THR A 138 38.33 21.15 -20.75
CA THR A 138 38.85 21.38 -22.11
C THR A 138 38.90 22.86 -22.48
N ASP A 139 38.00 23.68 -21.94
CA ASP A 139 37.99 25.13 -22.19
C ASP A 139 39.01 25.90 -21.31
N SER A 140 39.56 25.25 -20.27
CA SER A 140 40.55 25.84 -19.35
C SER A 140 42.00 25.47 -19.72
N ALA A 141 42.21 24.70 -20.78
CA ALA A 141 43.54 24.40 -21.27
C ALA A 141 43.95 25.47 -22.30
N PHE A 142 44.93 26.29 -21.91
CA PHE A 142 45.69 27.23 -22.75
C PHE A 142 45.16 28.67 -22.84
N THR A 143 45.32 29.41 -21.73
CA THR A 143 45.74 30.82 -21.81
C THR A 143 47.11 30.94 -21.14
N ILE A 144 48.17 30.84 -21.94
CA ILE A 144 49.51 31.28 -21.51
C ILE A 144 49.55 32.78 -21.76
N GLU A 145 49.48 33.59 -20.69
CA GLU A 145 49.93 34.98 -20.75
C GLU A 145 51.48 35.00 -20.73
N PRO A 146 52.16 35.63 -21.70
CA PRO A 146 53.59 35.86 -21.58
C PRO A 146 53.82 37.07 -20.66
N LYS A 147 54.30 36.82 -19.43
CA LYS A 147 54.72 37.86 -18.49
C LYS A 147 56.25 37.84 -18.30
N TYR A 148 56.90 38.77 -19.01
CA TYR A 148 58.19 39.45 -18.77
C TYR A 148 59.51 38.65 -18.68
N SER A 149 60.49 39.15 -19.43
CA SER A 149 61.86 39.31 -18.92
C SER A 149 62.58 40.43 -19.69
N ASP A 150 62.63 41.60 -19.04
CA ASP A 150 63.60 42.65 -19.33
C ASP A 150 65.03 42.11 -19.17
N LEU A 151 65.90 42.39 -20.14
CA LEU A 151 67.34 42.45 -19.92
C LEU A 151 67.85 43.75 -20.56
N SER A 152 68.01 44.78 -19.73
CA SER A 152 68.76 45.99 -20.05
C SER A 152 70.15 45.87 -19.46
N THR A 153 71.19 46.09 -20.26
CA THR A 153 72.48 46.63 -19.77
C THR A 153 73.20 47.42 -20.86
N ASN A 154 73.01 48.74 -20.81
CA ASN A 154 73.89 49.88 -21.12
C ASN A 154 75.11 49.71 -22.05
N GLY A 155 75.28 50.68 -22.96
CA GLY A 155 76.58 51.06 -23.54
C GLY A 155 76.47 52.06 -24.71
N ASP A 156 76.64 53.35 -24.39
CA ASP A 156 77.24 54.44 -25.18
C ASP A 156 76.67 54.81 -26.57
N LEU A 157 76.02 55.98 -26.73
CA LEU A 157 76.58 57.31 -27.00
C LEU A 157 77.13 57.52 -28.44
N HIS A 158 76.44 58.41 -29.16
CA HIS A 158 76.95 59.31 -30.21
C HIS A 158 76.99 58.83 -31.68
N GLY A 159 76.52 59.71 -32.58
CA GLY A 159 77.05 59.84 -33.94
C GLY A 159 76.08 59.68 -35.12
N ASP A 160 75.52 60.82 -35.57
CA ASP A 160 75.45 61.26 -36.97
C ASP A 160 74.61 60.54 -38.04
N THR A 161 73.46 61.20 -38.31
CA THR A 161 72.95 61.69 -39.61
C THR A 161 72.61 60.77 -40.80
N PRO A 162 71.66 61.21 -41.65
CA PRO A 162 70.88 60.35 -42.54
C PRO A 162 71.29 60.49 -44.02
N ASN A 163 71.05 59.47 -44.86
CA ASN A 163 70.73 59.75 -46.26
C ASN A 163 70.11 58.60 -47.08
N THR A 164 68.95 58.94 -47.66
CA THR A 164 68.47 58.68 -49.04
C THR A 164 68.16 57.30 -49.62
N ARG A 165 66.97 57.30 -50.26
CA ARG A 165 66.59 56.72 -51.58
C ARG A 165 66.30 55.21 -51.59
N ASP A 166 65.24 54.68 -52.19
CA ASP A 166 64.27 55.10 -53.23
C ASP A 166 62.92 54.40 -52.94
N LYS A 167 61.75 55.06 -52.99
CA LYS A 167 60.86 55.35 -54.14
C LYS A 167 60.35 54.15 -54.96
N ALA A 168 59.02 54.19 -55.11
CA ALA A 168 58.13 53.58 -56.12
C ALA A 168 57.72 52.12 -55.87
N ASN A 169 56.45 51.72 -55.66
CA ASN A 169 55.11 52.06 -56.18
C ASN A 169 54.54 50.90 -57.01
N LEU A 170 53.20 50.86 -57.06
CA LEU A 170 52.27 50.04 -57.88
C LEU A 170 51.92 48.67 -57.28
N LEU A 171 50.75 48.46 -56.65
CA LEU A 171 49.35 48.61 -57.13
C LEU A 171 49.14 48.00 -58.52
N THR A 172 48.71 46.74 -58.55
CA THR A 172 47.40 46.28 -59.07
C THR A 172 47.12 44.87 -58.58
#